data_AF-A0A285HRK3-F1
#
_entry.id   AF-A0A285HRK3-F1
#
_cell.length_a   1.000
_cell.length_b   1.000
_cell.length_c   1.000
_cell.angle_alpha   90.00
_cell.angle_beta   90.00
_cell.angle_gamma   90.00
#
_symmetry.space_group_name_H-M   'P 1'
#
loop_
_entity.id
_entity.type
_entity.pdbx_description
1 polymer ?
#
loop_
_entity_poly.entity_id
_entity_poly.type
_entity_poly.pdbx_seq_one_letter_code
_entity_poly.pdbx_strand_id
1 'polypeptide(L)'
;MAGFGVVTVAYVLAGLAAWGVAESASGARPLATTLVADVAATVVVFLGSLVVGNASLYDPYWSIAPPVMAFAWAAPFTAQQLVILAWAIRLTANWAAGWRGLGHEDWRYVRMREQRPQWLPFWVVSLVGIMVVPTLVVFAGMLPVWVAPNEPWSALDTVAVMVGLGAVAIEAVADRQVRRFTADPANRGKVLDRGLWRWSRHPNYLGEILFWFALWLFAPTPWWTAAGPVAMVLLFVFVSVPLMDRRSLQRRPGYADYMRRTPALLPIFRFRSGSPPASRRS
;
A
#
# COMPACT_ATOMS: atom_id res chain seq x y z
N MET A 1 -21.31 7.38 10.38
CA MET A 1 -20.51 8.47 10.99
C MET A 1 -19.76 8.02 12.23
N ALA A 2 -20.36 7.27 13.16
CA ALA A 2 -19.68 6.79 14.38
C ALA A 2 -18.34 6.07 14.14
N GLY A 3 -18.25 5.21 13.11
CA GLY A 3 -17.00 4.48 12.81
C GLY A 3 -15.80 5.37 12.44
N PHE A 4 -16.02 6.48 11.73
CA PHE A 4 -14.93 7.42 11.44
C PHE A 4 -14.47 8.16 12.69
N GLY A 5 -15.40 8.54 13.58
CA GLY A 5 -15.05 9.17 14.86
C GLY A 5 -14.17 8.27 15.73
N VAL A 6 -14.47 6.97 15.79
CA VAL A 6 -13.65 5.99 16.52
C VAL A 6 -12.24 5.87 15.92
N VAL A 7 -12.13 5.81 14.58
CA VAL A 7 -10.82 5.81 13.88
C VAL A 7 -10.05 7.08 14.23
N THR A 8 -10.68 8.25 14.12
CA THR A 8 -10.05 9.53 14.44
C THR A 8 -9.53 9.58 15.88
N VAL A 9 -10.34 9.18 16.86
CA VAL A 9 -9.92 9.15 18.27
C VAL A 9 -8.73 8.20 18.47
N ALA A 10 -8.78 6.99 17.91
CA ALA A 10 -7.68 6.04 18.01
C ALA A 10 -6.38 6.60 17.42
N TYR A 11 -6.46 7.36 16.33
CA TYR A 11 -5.29 7.90 15.63
C TYR A 11 -4.75 9.17 16.30
N VAL A 12 -5.61 9.98 16.91
CA VAL A 12 -5.17 11.07 17.78
C VAL A 12 -4.42 10.52 18.99
N LEU A 13 -4.94 9.48 19.65
CA LEU A 13 -4.26 8.82 20.76
C LEU A 13 -2.93 8.19 20.32
N ALA A 14 -2.89 7.55 19.15
CA ALA A 14 -1.66 7.00 18.58
C ALA A 14 -0.62 8.10 18.30
N GLY A 15 -1.04 9.23 17.73
CA GLY A 15 -0.18 10.40 17.51
C GLY A 15 0.35 11.01 18.80
N LEU A 16 -0.49 11.13 19.84
CA LEU A 16 -0.05 11.60 21.16
C LEU A 16 0.96 10.66 21.81
N ALA A 17 0.77 9.34 21.68
CA ALA A 17 1.72 8.35 22.16
C ALA A 17 3.07 8.44 21.42
N ALA A 18 3.04 8.52 20.09
CA ALA A 18 4.24 8.72 19.28
C ALA A 18 4.97 10.03 19.65
N TRP A 19 4.23 11.12 19.84
CA TRP A 19 4.77 12.40 20.28
C TRP A 19 5.44 12.28 21.66
N GLY A 20 4.77 11.66 22.63
CA GLY A 20 5.33 11.44 23.96
C GLY A 20 6.63 10.63 23.95
N VAL A 21 6.70 9.61 23.09
CA VAL A 21 7.95 8.86 22.86
C VAL A 21 9.04 9.75 22.29
N ALA A 22 8.72 10.53 21.25
CA ALA A 22 9.68 11.42 20.59
C ALA A 22 10.27 12.47 21.55
N GLU A 23 9.43 13.09 22.38
CA GLU A 23 9.85 14.04 23.42
C GLU A 23 10.70 13.38 24.50
N SER A 24 10.29 12.22 25.01
CA SER A 24 11.02 11.52 26.08
C SER A 24 12.40 11.01 25.67
N ALA A 25 12.61 10.85 24.36
CA ALA A 25 13.86 10.38 23.76
C ALA A 25 14.66 11.53 23.11
N SER A 26 14.39 12.79 23.50
CA SER A 26 15.11 13.97 23.01
C SER A 26 16.61 13.84 23.31
N GLY A 27 17.42 13.54 22.28
CA GLY A 27 18.87 13.27 22.40
C GLY A 27 19.30 11.88 21.92
N ALA A 28 18.37 10.96 21.65
CA ALA A 28 18.64 9.67 21.03
C ALA A 28 18.81 9.77 19.49
N ARG A 29 19.24 8.69 18.84
CA ARG A 29 19.38 8.60 17.38
C ARG A 29 18.01 8.85 16.71
N PRO A 30 17.81 9.92 15.92
CA PRO A 30 16.48 10.34 15.44
C PRO A 30 15.67 9.27 14.71
N LEU A 31 16.35 8.44 13.90
CA LEU A 31 15.73 7.30 13.22
C LEU A 31 15.19 6.25 14.20
N ALA A 32 15.96 5.92 15.25
CA ALA A 32 15.54 4.95 16.26
C ALA A 32 14.37 5.51 17.07
N THR A 33 14.42 6.80 17.45
CA THR A 33 13.31 7.48 18.12
C THR A 33 12.04 7.43 17.28
N THR A 34 12.13 7.72 15.99
CA THR A 34 10.95 7.70 15.09
C THR A 34 10.41 6.28 14.93
N LEU A 35 11.28 5.26 14.82
CA LEU A 35 10.85 3.87 14.75
C LEU A 35 10.11 3.43 16.02
N VAL A 36 10.64 3.77 17.21
CA VAL A 36 9.98 3.44 18.48
C VAL A 36 8.66 4.19 18.61
N ALA A 37 8.59 5.45 18.18
CA ALA A 37 7.36 6.23 18.17
C ALA A 37 6.30 5.63 17.23
N ASP A 38 6.69 5.19 16.03
CA ASP A 38 5.81 4.52 15.06
C ASP A 38 5.30 3.17 15.60
N VAL A 39 6.18 2.36 16.20
CA VAL A 39 5.78 1.11 16.86
C VAL A 39 4.83 1.39 18.04
N ALA A 40 5.07 2.43 18.84
CA ALA A 40 4.18 2.80 19.94
C ALA A 40 2.79 3.22 19.44
N ALA A 41 2.72 4.02 18.38
CA ALA A 41 1.47 4.37 17.72
C ALA A 41 0.75 3.13 17.16
N THR A 42 1.48 2.21 16.52
CA THR A 42 0.93 0.91 16.08
C THR A 42 0.34 0.11 17.25
N VAL A 43 1.00 0.08 18.41
CA VAL A 43 0.48 -0.58 19.62
C VAL A 43 -0.82 0.09 20.10
N VAL A 44 -0.91 1.42 20.07
CA VAL A 44 -2.15 2.12 20.43
C VAL A 44 -3.29 1.78 19.46
N VAL A 45 -3.02 1.75 18.15
CA VAL A 45 -4.02 1.33 17.15
C VAL A 45 -4.41 -0.14 17.34
N PHE A 46 -3.48 -1.01 17.70
CA PHE A 46 -3.75 -2.40 18.05
C PHE A 46 -4.68 -2.52 19.27
N LEU A 47 -4.38 -1.79 20.35
CA LEU A 47 -5.24 -1.76 21.55
C LEU A 47 -6.64 -1.25 21.21
N GLY A 48 -6.73 -0.20 20.39
CA GLY A 48 -8.01 0.26 19.83
C GLY A 48 -8.74 -0.84 19.07
N SER A 49 -8.01 -1.61 18.25
CA SER A 49 -8.55 -2.72 17.46
C SER A 49 -9.11 -3.85 18.33
N LEU A 50 -8.48 -4.12 19.48
CA LEU A 50 -8.97 -5.06 20.49
C LEU A 50 -10.29 -4.59 21.09
N VAL A 51 -10.36 -3.32 21.49
CA VAL A 51 -11.56 -2.73 22.12
C VAL A 51 -12.75 -2.76 21.17
N VAL A 52 -12.54 -2.42 19.90
CA VAL A 52 -13.62 -2.39 18.90
C VAL A 52 -13.88 -3.76 18.26
N GLY A 53 -13.02 -4.75 18.50
CA GLY A 53 -13.12 -6.08 17.90
C GLY A 53 -12.93 -6.12 16.38
N ASN A 54 -12.13 -5.20 15.81
CA ASN A 54 -11.97 -5.07 14.36
C ASN A 54 -10.52 -4.70 13.97
N ALA A 55 -9.82 -5.61 13.29
CA ALA A 55 -8.43 -5.41 12.88
C ALA A 55 -8.27 -4.38 11.75
N SER A 56 -9.33 -4.08 10.98
CA SER A 56 -9.33 -3.05 9.94
C SER A 56 -9.27 -1.62 10.47
N LEU A 57 -9.30 -1.42 11.80
CA LEU A 57 -8.97 -0.11 12.39
C LEU A 57 -7.55 0.35 12.00
N TYR A 58 -6.64 -0.59 11.70
CA TYR A 58 -5.29 -0.31 11.25
C TYR A 58 -5.19 0.10 9.77
N ASP A 59 -6.19 -0.17 8.93
CA ASP A 59 -6.12 0.03 7.47
C ASP A 59 -5.67 1.45 7.03
N PRO A 60 -6.13 2.56 7.63
CA PRO A 60 -5.64 3.88 7.21
C PRO A 60 -4.23 4.22 7.74
N TYR A 61 -3.72 3.52 8.75
CA TYR A 61 -2.48 3.84 9.46
C TYR A 61 -1.29 3.93 8.53
N TRP A 62 -1.15 2.95 7.63
CA TRP A 62 -0.02 2.89 6.70
C TRP A 62 0.08 4.08 5.73
N SER A 63 -0.98 4.88 5.60
CA SER A 63 -1.06 6.04 4.70
C SER A 63 -0.94 7.35 5.45
N ILE A 64 -1.15 7.32 6.77
CA ILE A 64 -1.09 8.47 7.66
C ILE A 64 0.30 8.61 8.28
N ALA A 65 0.97 7.50 8.61
CA ALA A 65 2.32 7.54 9.17
C ALA A 65 3.37 8.20 8.24
N PRO A 66 3.39 7.94 6.91
CA PRO A 66 4.42 8.50 6.04
C PRO A 66 4.45 10.04 5.95
N PRO A 67 3.31 10.75 5.78
CA PRO A 67 3.30 12.22 5.89
C PRO A 67 3.84 12.71 7.24
N VAL A 68 3.42 12.12 8.37
CA VAL A 68 3.88 12.54 9.70
C VAL A 68 5.40 12.43 9.82
N MET A 69 5.99 11.31 9.37
CA MET A 69 7.44 11.13 9.34
C MET A 69 8.13 12.13 8.41
N ALA A 70 7.60 12.34 7.19
CA ALA A 70 8.20 13.24 6.21
C ALA A 70 8.28 14.69 6.72
N PHE A 71 7.23 15.16 7.39
CA PHE A 71 7.21 16.50 8.00
C PHE A 71 8.02 16.59 9.30
N ALA A 72 8.18 15.50 10.04
CA ALA A 72 9.04 15.46 11.21
C ALA A 72 10.54 15.47 10.86
N TRP A 73 10.91 14.93 9.69
CA TRP A 73 12.30 14.78 9.28
C TRP A 73 12.82 15.88 8.35
N ALA A 74 11.95 16.44 7.51
CA ALA A 74 12.35 17.40 6.49
C ALA A 74 11.61 18.73 6.65
N ALA A 75 12.37 19.81 6.79
CA ALA A 75 11.93 21.19 6.68
C ALA A 75 13.01 22.02 5.96
N PRO A 76 12.68 22.91 5.01
CA PRO A 76 11.32 23.31 4.56
C PRO A 76 10.61 22.26 3.70
N PHE A 77 9.40 22.58 3.21
CA PHE A 77 8.62 21.72 2.31
C PHE A 77 9.34 21.49 0.97
N THR A 78 9.42 20.24 0.53
CA THR A 78 10.10 19.78 -0.71
C THR A 78 9.14 19.00 -1.61
N ALA A 79 9.62 18.66 -2.81
CA ALA A 79 8.88 17.82 -3.75
C ALA A 79 8.58 16.41 -3.20
N GLN A 80 9.39 15.89 -2.27
CA GLN A 80 9.14 14.61 -1.62
C GLN A 80 7.87 14.65 -0.78
N GLN A 81 7.69 15.67 0.09
CA GLN A 81 6.46 15.81 0.87
C GLN A 81 5.24 15.99 -0.04
N LEU A 82 5.38 16.69 -1.18
CA LEU A 82 4.28 16.80 -2.16
C LEU A 82 3.85 15.43 -2.72
N VAL A 83 4.81 14.61 -3.17
CA VAL A 83 4.55 13.27 -3.72
C VAL A 83 3.93 12.36 -2.64
N ILE A 84 4.47 12.39 -1.42
CA ILE A 84 3.97 11.62 -0.28
C ILE A 84 2.55 12.04 0.09
N LEU A 85 2.26 13.35 0.14
CA LEU A 85 0.91 13.85 0.41
C LEU A 85 -0.08 13.44 -0.68
N ALA A 86 0.30 13.55 -1.95
CA ALA A 86 -0.54 13.14 -3.06
C ALA A 86 -0.92 11.65 -2.95
N TRP A 87 0.06 10.79 -2.65
CA TRP A 87 -0.17 9.36 -2.41
C TRP A 87 -1.03 9.11 -1.17
N ALA A 88 -0.69 9.71 -0.03
CA ALA A 88 -1.38 9.51 1.24
C ALA A 88 -2.85 9.94 1.15
N ILE A 89 -3.13 11.15 0.67
CA ILE A 89 -4.50 11.66 0.49
C ILE A 89 -5.29 10.73 -0.43
N ARG A 90 -4.70 10.29 -1.55
CA ARG A 90 -5.33 9.36 -2.49
C ARG A 90 -5.65 8.03 -1.80
N LEU A 91 -4.71 7.46 -1.04
CA LEU A 91 -4.87 6.16 -0.37
C LEU A 91 -5.93 6.22 0.73
N THR A 92 -5.85 7.23 1.59
CA THR A 92 -6.81 7.43 2.68
C THR A 92 -8.21 7.72 2.12
N ALA A 93 -8.33 8.53 1.07
CA ALA A 93 -9.62 8.79 0.42
C ALA A 93 -10.19 7.52 -0.24
N ASN A 94 -9.32 6.71 -0.86
CA ASN A 94 -9.67 5.42 -1.45
C ASN A 94 -10.25 4.45 -0.40
N TRP A 95 -9.61 4.36 0.77
CA TRP A 95 -10.09 3.59 1.91
C TRP A 95 -11.41 4.15 2.44
N ALA A 96 -11.48 5.46 2.70
CA ALA A 96 -12.66 6.12 3.26
C ALA A 96 -13.90 5.93 2.37
N ALA A 97 -13.73 5.98 1.04
CA ALA A 97 -14.81 5.74 0.08
C ALA A 97 -15.32 4.28 0.08
N GLY A 98 -14.49 3.32 0.49
CA GLY A 98 -14.86 1.90 0.59
C GLY A 98 -15.31 1.46 1.99
N TRP A 99 -15.09 2.30 3.00
CA TRP A 99 -15.33 1.97 4.40
C TRP A 99 -16.82 1.82 4.71
N ARG A 100 -17.19 0.72 5.39
CA ARG A 100 -18.57 0.38 5.74
C ARG A 100 -18.86 0.49 7.24
N GLY A 101 -17.93 1.03 8.02
CA GLY A 101 -18.02 1.09 9.47
C GLY A 101 -17.46 -0.16 10.16
N LEU A 102 -17.48 -0.13 11.50
CA LEU A 102 -16.82 -1.13 12.35
C LEU A 102 -17.45 -2.53 12.30
N GLY A 103 -18.63 -2.69 11.69
CA GLY A 103 -19.21 -4.00 11.41
C GLY A 103 -18.59 -4.72 10.21
N HIS A 104 -17.69 -4.05 9.47
CA HIS A 104 -16.98 -4.63 8.34
C HIS A 104 -15.50 -4.77 8.64
N GLU A 105 -14.96 -5.96 8.42
CA GLU A 105 -13.53 -6.26 8.51
C GLU A 105 -13.03 -6.74 7.15
N ASP A 106 -11.81 -6.36 6.78
CA ASP A 106 -11.19 -6.79 5.54
C ASP A 106 -11.11 -8.33 5.49
N TRP A 107 -11.54 -8.87 4.36
CA TRP A 107 -11.59 -10.30 4.11
C TRP A 107 -10.24 -11.01 4.29
N ARG A 108 -9.11 -10.32 4.12
CA ARG A 108 -7.76 -10.87 4.35
C ARG A 108 -7.61 -11.25 5.81
N TYR A 109 -8.13 -10.43 6.71
CA TYR A 109 -8.04 -10.63 8.16
C TYR A 109 -9.01 -11.70 8.62
N VAL A 110 -10.23 -11.71 8.08
CA VAL A 110 -11.20 -12.79 8.28
C VAL A 110 -10.60 -14.13 7.84
N ARG A 111 -10.03 -14.19 6.62
CA ARG A 111 -9.35 -15.38 6.11
C ARG A 111 -8.19 -15.81 7.00
N MET A 112 -7.37 -14.87 7.45
CA MET A 112 -6.23 -15.17 8.33
C MET A 112 -6.71 -15.67 9.70
N ARG A 113 -7.82 -15.15 10.21
CA ARG A 113 -8.49 -15.65 11.42
C ARG A 113 -8.94 -17.10 11.23
N GLU A 114 -9.56 -17.41 10.10
CA GLU A 114 -10.09 -18.75 9.81
C GLU A 114 -8.98 -19.79 9.52
N GLN A 115 -7.87 -19.37 8.90
CA GLN A 115 -6.81 -20.27 8.43
C GLN A 115 -5.63 -20.43 9.41
N ARG A 116 -5.62 -19.67 10.52
CA ARG A 116 -4.54 -19.78 11.52
C ARG A 116 -4.57 -21.14 12.24
N PRO A 117 -3.42 -21.63 12.72
CA PRO A 117 -3.39 -22.76 13.65
C PRO A 117 -4.23 -22.49 14.91
N GLN A 118 -4.98 -23.48 15.38
CA GLN A 118 -5.90 -23.30 16.52
C GLN A 118 -5.20 -22.84 17.81
N TRP A 119 -3.94 -23.25 18.02
CA TRP A 119 -3.14 -22.87 19.17
C TRP A 119 -2.68 -21.40 19.16
N LEU A 120 -2.76 -20.72 18.01
CA LEU A 120 -2.27 -19.36 17.85
C LEU A 120 -3.44 -18.35 17.97
N PRO A 121 -3.45 -17.47 18.98
CA PRO A 121 -4.51 -16.48 19.13
C PRO A 121 -4.53 -15.50 17.96
N PHE A 122 -5.73 -15.22 17.43
CA PHE A 122 -5.88 -14.33 16.27
C PHE A 122 -5.23 -12.96 16.48
N TRP A 123 -5.35 -12.39 17.69
CA TRP A 123 -4.81 -11.07 17.99
C TRP A 123 -3.28 -11.02 18.00
N VAL A 124 -2.59 -12.15 18.24
CA VAL A 124 -1.13 -12.24 18.05
C VAL A 124 -0.80 -12.20 16.55
N VAL A 125 -1.55 -12.94 15.73
CA VAL A 125 -1.38 -12.89 14.26
C VAL A 125 -1.70 -11.51 13.71
N SER A 126 -2.70 -10.84 14.27
CA SER A 126 -3.09 -9.48 13.90
C SER A 126 -1.99 -8.48 14.25
N LEU A 127 -1.50 -8.48 15.50
CA LEU A 127 -0.43 -7.59 15.91
C LEU A 127 0.82 -7.77 15.03
N VAL A 128 1.29 -9.00 14.85
CA VAL A 128 2.54 -9.25 14.13
C VAL A 128 2.36 -9.10 12.62
N GLY A 129 1.41 -9.83 12.03
CA GLY A 129 1.28 -9.96 10.58
C GLY A 129 0.49 -8.84 9.91
N ILE A 130 -0.54 -8.29 10.57
CA ILE A 130 -1.37 -7.22 9.98
C ILE A 130 -0.79 -5.84 10.29
N MET A 131 -0.17 -5.67 11.47
CA MET A 131 0.20 -4.33 11.95
C MET A 131 1.72 -4.12 11.95
N VAL A 132 2.48 -4.86 12.75
CA VAL A 132 3.93 -4.65 12.92
C VAL A 132 4.69 -4.87 11.62
N VAL A 133 4.45 -5.97 10.88
CA VAL A 133 5.16 -6.22 9.62
C VAL A 133 4.93 -5.07 8.61
N PRO A 134 3.70 -4.65 8.29
CA PRO A 134 3.49 -3.48 7.44
C PRO A 134 4.08 -2.18 8.01
N THR A 135 4.02 -1.95 9.32
CA THR A 135 4.67 -0.79 9.98
C THR A 135 6.16 -0.75 9.62
N LEU A 136 6.87 -1.86 9.81
CA LEU A 136 8.31 -1.95 9.54
C LEU A 136 8.64 -1.81 8.05
N VAL A 137 7.81 -2.37 7.16
CA VAL A 137 8.01 -2.24 5.71
C VAL A 137 7.80 -0.79 5.25
N VAL A 138 6.77 -0.12 5.77
CA VAL A 138 6.50 1.31 5.49
C VAL A 138 7.63 2.18 6.04
N PHE A 139 8.05 1.95 7.28
CA PHE A 139 9.19 2.65 7.87
C PHE A 139 10.46 2.47 7.03
N ALA A 140 10.76 1.26 6.58
CA ALA A 140 11.87 1.00 5.67
C ALA A 140 11.72 1.72 4.33
N GLY A 141 10.50 1.80 3.80
CA GLY A 141 10.14 2.58 2.60
C GLY A 141 10.38 4.09 2.75
N MET A 142 10.36 4.60 3.98
CA MET A 142 10.59 5.99 4.31
C MET A 142 12.08 6.35 4.50
N LEU A 143 12.97 5.38 4.63
CA LEU A 143 14.41 5.61 4.82
C LEU A 143 15.05 6.53 3.75
N PRO A 144 14.71 6.45 2.45
CA PRO A 144 15.22 7.40 1.46
C PRO A 144 14.85 8.85 1.75
N VAL A 145 13.68 9.09 2.35
CA VAL A 145 13.21 10.44 2.72
C VAL A 145 14.07 11.03 3.83
N TRP A 146 14.50 10.19 4.79
CA TRP A 146 15.39 10.63 5.87
C TRP A 146 16.79 11.02 5.37
N VAL A 147 17.35 10.26 4.43
CA VAL A 147 18.72 10.51 3.93
C VAL A 147 18.77 11.53 2.79
N ALA A 148 17.61 11.94 2.27
CA ALA A 148 17.55 12.80 1.10
C ALA A 148 18.29 14.11 1.38
N PRO A 149 19.33 14.40 0.60
CA PRO A 149 20.21 15.48 0.94
C PRO A 149 19.54 16.81 0.55
N ASN A 150 19.80 17.87 1.31
CA ASN A 150 19.37 19.24 0.98
C ASN A 150 20.26 19.83 -0.13
N GLU A 151 20.43 19.09 -1.21
CA GLU A 151 21.29 19.45 -2.36
C GLU A 151 20.49 20.22 -3.41
N PRO A 152 21.17 20.91 -4.35
CA PRO A 152 20.51 21.52 -5.48
C PRO A 152 19.72 20.49 -6.30
N TRP A 153 18.57 20.95 -6.83
CA TRP A 153 17.69 20.12 -7.66
C TRP A 153 18.45 19.45 -8.81
N SER A 154 18.26 18.14 -8.93
CA SER A 154 18.90 17.29 -9.93
C SER A 154 17.92 16.79 -10.99
N ALA A 155 18.46 16.28 -12.10
CA ALA A 155 17.64 15.58 -13.10
C ALA A 155 16.93 14.36 -12.50
N LEU A 156 17.54 13.71 -11.50
CA LEU A 156 16.97 12.55 -10.84
C LEU A 156 15.75 12.91 -10.00
N ASP A 157 15.74 14.08 -9.34
CA ASP A 157 14.57 14.58 -8.61
C ASP A 157 13.37 14.78 -9.55
N THR A 158 13.65 15.25 -10.77
CA THR A 158 12.62 15.38 -11.80
C THR A 158 12.04 14.02 -12.18
N VAL A 159 12.90 13.00 -12.36
CA VAL A 159 12.46 11.62 -12.62
C VAL A 159 11.68 11.08 -11.44
N ALA A 160 12.13 11.29 -10.21
CA ALA A 160 11.46 10.85 -8.98
C ALA A 160 10.05 11.44 -8.87
N VAL A 161 9.88 12.75 -9.10
CA VAL A 161 8.56 13.39 -9.14
C VAL A 161 7.67 12.80 -10.23
N MET A 162 8.19 12.65 -11.46
CA MET A 162 7.42 12.09 -12.58
C MET A 162 6.95 10.67 -12.29
N VAL A 163 7.84 9.81 -11.76
CA VAL A 163 7.52 8.44 -11.39
C VAL A 163 6.52 8.41 -10.23
N GLY A 164 6.73 9.23 -9.20
CA GLY A 164 5.87 9.29 -8.01
C GLY A 164 4.45 9.78 -8.32
N LEU A 165 4.31 10.91 -9.00
CA LEU A 165 2.98 11.42 -9.40
C LEU A 165 2.33 10.53 -10.47
N GLY A 166 3.13 9.94 -11.37
CA GLY A 166 2.66 8.94 -12.33
C GLY A 166 2.10 7.69 -11.64
N ALA A 167 2.78 7.20 -10.60
CA ALA A 167 2.34 6.10 -9.76
C ALA A 167 1.00 6.40 -9.08
N VAL A 168 0.88 7.56 -8.43
CA VAL A 168 -0.38 8.03 -7.81
C VAL A 168 -1.51 8.11 -8.84
N ALA A 169 -1.23 8.56 -10.06
CA ALA A 169 -2.20 8.60 -11.14
C ALA A 169 -2.64 7.20 -11.59
N ILE A 170 -1.71 6.24 -11.73
CA ILE A 170 -1.99 4.84 -12.06
C ILE A 170 -2.92 4.24 -10.99
N GLU A 171 -2.60 4.41 -9.71
CA GLU A 171 -3.42 3.95 -8.58
C GLU A 171 -4.82 4.55 -8.63
N ALA A 172 -4.92 5.88 -8.72
CA ALA A 172 -6.19 6.58 -8.72
C ALA A 172 -7.10 6.14 -9.87
N VAL A 173 -6.55 5.95 -11.07
CA VAL A 173 -7.31 5.46 -12.23
C VAL A 173 -7.71 3.99 -12.05
N ALA A 174 -6.79 3.13 -11.63
CA ALA A 174 -7.05 1.71 -11.40
C ALA A 174 -8.16 1.49 -10.37
N ASP A 175 -8.09 2.20 -9.24
CA ASP A 175 -9.05 2.10 -8.16
C ASP A 175 -10.44 2.65 -8.57
N ARG A 176 -10.48 3.75 -9.34
CA ARG A 176 -11.73 4.28 -9.91
C ARG A 176 -12.36 3.30 -10.89
N GLN A 177 -11.56 2.67 -11.75
CA GLN A 177 -12.03 1.67 -12.72
C GLN A 177 -12.66 0.46 -12.01
N VAL A 178 -11.99 -0.11 -11.01
CA VAL A 178 -12.52 -1.27 -10.28
C VAL A 178 -13.76 -0.91 -9.46
N ARG A 179 -13.77 0.26 -8.79
CA ARG A 179 -14.95 0.73 -8.06
C ARG A 179 -16.18 0.81 -8.96
N ARG A 180 -16.07 1.54 -10.09
CA ARG A 180 -17.16 1.69 -11.05
C ARG A 180 -17.64 0.33 -11.57
N PHE A 181 -16.71 -0.56 -11.91
CA PHE A 181 -17.04 -1.90 -12.38
C PHE A 181 -17.81 -2.71 -11.33
N THR A 182 -17.37 -2.70 -10.08
CA THR A 182 -17.99 -3.48 -9.00
C THR A 182 -19.30 -2.89 -8.46
N ALA A 183 -19.55 -1.60 -8.68
CA ALA A 183 -20.78 -0.93 -8.28
C ALA A 183 -21.98 -1.38 -9.12
N ASP A 184 -21.74 -1.80 -10.36
CA ASP A 184 -22.78 -2.31 -11.27
C ASP A 184 -23.09 -3.79 -10.96
N PRO A 185 -24.32 -4.13 -10.53
CA PRO A 185 -24.71 -5.51 -10.25
C PRO A 185 -24.60 -6.45 -11.46
N ALA A 186 -24.70 -5.93 -12.69
CA ALA A 186 -24.55 -6.71 -13.91
C ALA A 186 -23.13 -7.24 -14.10
N ASN A 187 -22.15 -6.72 -13.35
CA ASN A 187 -20.75 -7.16 -13.37
C ASN A 187 -20.40 -8.16 -12.27
N ARG A 188 -21.38 -8.62 -11.47
CA ARG A 188 -21.15 -9.67 -10.46
C ARG A 188 -20.58 -10.93 -11.12
N GLY A 189 -19.48 -11.44 -10.56
CA GLY A 189 -18.77 -12.61 -11.08
C GLY A 189 -17.96 -12.38 -12.36
N LYS A 190 -18.05 -11.20 -13.00
CA LYS A 190 -17.28 -10.87 -14.20
C LYS A 190 -15.87 -10.39 -13.85
N VAL A 191 -14.99 -10.42 -14.84
CA VAL A 191 -13.60 -9.95 -14.75
C VAL A 191 -13.51 -8.58 -15.41
N LEU A 192 -12.86 -7.62 -14.73
CA LEU A 192 -12.50 -6.34 -15.33
C LEU A 192 -11.22 -6.52 -16.13
N ASP A 193 -11.30 -6.44 -17.46
CA ASP A 193 -10.19 -6.65 -18.40
C ASP A 193 -10.00 -5.47 -19.36
N ARG A 194 -10.47 -4.27 -18.97
CA ARG A 194 -10.41 -3.02 -19.75
C ARG A 194 -9.66 -1.93 -18.98
N GLY A 195 -9.31 -0.84 -19.67
CA GLY A 195 -8.58 0.26 -19.06
C GLY A 195 -7.15 -0.15 -18.68
N LEU A 196 -6.70 0.19 -17.47
CA LEU A 196 -5.37 -0.22 -16.98
C LEU A 196 -5.30 -1.74 -16.74
N TRP A 197 -6.43 -2.34 -16.37
CA TRP A 197 -6.53 -3.76 -16.08
C TRP A 197 -6.27 -4.65 -17.32
N ARG A 198 -6.38 -4.12 -18.55
CA ARG A 198 -5.98 -4.91 -19.73
C ARG A 198 -4.47 -5.17 -19.82
N TRP A 199 -3.66 -4.31 -19.21
CA TRP A 199 -2.20 -4.32 -19.30
C TRP A 199 -1.53 -4.98 -18.10
N SER A 200 -2.18 -4.92 -16.94
CA SER A 200 -1.71 -5.45 -15.67
C SER A 200 -2.90 -5.99 -14.90
N ARG A 201 -2.76 -7.16 -14.27
CA ARG A 201 -3.83 -7.71 -13.42
C ARG A 201 -3.97 -6.96 -12.10
N HIS A 202 -2.92 -6.26 -11.67
CA HIS A 202 -2.90 -5.48 -10.43
C HIS A 202 -2.24 -4.11 -10.66
N PRO A 203 -2.84 -3.23 -11.49
CA PRO A 203 -2.22 -1.97 -11.87
C PRO A 203 -2.03 -1.02 -10.69
N ASN A 204 -2.92 -1.06 -9.69
CA ASN A 204 -2.78 -0.32 -8.44
C ASN A 204 -1.59 -0.83 -7.60
N TYR A 205 -1.29 -2.14 -7.60
CA TYR A 205 -0.10 -2.66 -6.91
C TYR A 205 1.19 -2.26 -7.64
N LEU A 206 1.16 -2.20 -8.97
CA LEU A 206 2.28 -1.66 -9.74
C LEU A 206 2.51 -0.18 -9.39
N GLY A 207 1.44 0.61 -9.33
CA GLY A 207 1.53 2.00 -8.87
C GLY A 207 2.16 2.10 -7.48
N GLU A 208 1.71 1.29 -6.53
CA GLU A 208 2.25 1.30 -5.17
C GLU A 208 3.75 1.00 -5.14
N ILE A 209 4.20 -0.02 -5.88
CA ILE A 209 5.63 -0.34 -6.02
C ILE A 209 6.40 0.86 -6.60
N LEU A 210 5.88 1.47 -7.67
CA LEU A 210 6.52 2.61 -8.33
C LEU A 210 6.61 3.83 -7.40
N PHE A 211 5.62 4.05 -6.54
CA PHE A 211 5.66 5.12 -5.53
C PHE A 211 6.84 4.94 -4.57
N TRP A 212 7.04 3.74 -4.01
CA TRP A 212 8.16 3.49 -3.10
C TRP A 212 9.52 3.60 -3.80
N PHE A 213 9.62 3.19 -5.07
CA PHE A 213 10.82 3.44 -5.87
C PHE A 213 11.02 4.93 -6.17
N ALA A 214 9.95 5.70 -6.40
CA ALA A 214 10.06 7.14 -6.59
C ALA A 214 10.67 7.83 -5.37
N LEU A 215 10.30 7.44 -4.15
CA LEU A 215 10.92 7.94 -2.92
C LEU A 215 12.42 7.62 -2.88
N TRP A 216 12.80 6.40 -3.27
CA TRP A 216 14.20 5.99 -3.35
C TRP A 216 15.00 6.75 -4.42
N LEU A 217 14.37 7.11 -5.54
CA LEU A 217 15.03 7.87 -6.61
C LEU A 217 15.45 9.28 -6.17
N PHE A 218 14.80 9.91 -5.20
CA PHE A 218 15.28 11.18 -4.64
C PHE A 218 16.63 11.03 -3.91
N ALA A 219 16.95 9.85 -3.40
CA ALA A 219 18.16 9.59 -2.63
C ALA A 219 18.61 8.13 -2.75
N PRO A 220 19.12 7.70 -3.92
CA PRO A 220 19.47 6.31 -4.16
C PRO A 220 20.72 5.89 -3.39
N THR A 221 21.50 6.86 -2.92
CA THR A 221 22.65 6.68 -2.05
C THR A 221 22.31 7.14 -0.63
N PRO A 222 22.67 6.36 0.40
CA PRO A 222 23.33 5.06 0.34
C PRO A 222 22.38 3.94 -0.13
N TRP A 223 22.94 2.93 -0.82
CA TRP A 223 22.18 1.86 -1.50
C TRP A 223 21.28 1.03 -0.58
N TRP A 224 21.56 0.96 0.72
CA TRP A 224 20.77 0.19 1.68
C TRP A 224 19.36 0.75 1.87
N THR A 225 19.11 2.01 1.51
CA THR A 225 17.77 2.63 1.56
C THR A 225 16.80 1.99 0.54
N ALA A 226 17.32 1.24 -0.43
CA ALA A 226 16.52 0.40 -1.33
C ALA A 226 15.81 -0.75 -0.60
N ALA A 227 16.17 -1.05 0.65
CA ALA A 227 15.52 -2.12 1.44
C ALA A 227 14.00 -1.95 1.52
N GLY A 228 13.51 -0.71 1.63
CA GLY A 228 12.09 -0.38 1.64
C GLY A 228 11.33 -0.77 0.35
N PRO A 229 11.66 -0.17 -0.81
CA PRO A 229 11.00 -0.54 -2.08
C PRO A 229 11.20 -2.03 -2.44
N VAL A 230 12.36 -2.63 -2.12
CA VAL A 230 12.57 -4.07 -2.30
C VAL A 230 11.60 -4.88 -1.42
N ALA A 231 11.46 -4.53 -0.14
CA ALA A 231 10.50 -5.20 0.75
C ALA A 231 9.05 -5.07 0.25
N MET A 232 8.69 -3.92 -0.33
CA MET A 232 7.38 -3.71 -0.97
C MET A 232 7.19 -4.65 -2.17
N VAL A 233 8.19 -4.79 -3.06
CA VAL A 233 8.13 -5.75 -4.17
C VAL A 233 7.93 -7.17 -3.65
N LEU A 234 8.70 -7.59 -2.64
CA LEU A 234 8.59 -8.92 -2.06
C LEU A 234 7.18 -9.16 -1.47
N LEU A 235 6.65 -8.20 -0.72
CA LEU A 235 5.30 -8.27 -0.16
C LEU A 235 4.24 -8.41 -1.26
N PHE A 236 4.34 -7.62 -2.33
CA PHE A 236 3.37 -7.68 -3.43
C PHE A 236 3.47 -8.98 -4.22
N VAL A 237 4.67 -9.38 -4.63
CA VAL A 237 4.90 -10.55 -5.50
C VAL A 237 4.60 -11.85 -4.78
N PHE A 238 5.02 -11.99 -3.52
CA PHE A 238 4.93 -13.27 -2.79
C PHE A 238 3.67 -13.39 -1.93
N VAL A 239 3.08 -12.28 -1.49
CA VAL A 239 1.90 -12.29 -0.60
C VAL A 239 0.66 -11.76 -1.30
N SER A 240 0.66 -10.49 -1.70
CA SER A 240 -0.57 -9.79 -2.10
C SER A 240 -1.13 -10.25 -3.45
N VAL A 241 -0.29 -10.39 -4.48
CA VAL A 241 -0.69 -10.85 -5.82
C VAL A 241 -1.24 -12.27 -5.77
N PRO A 242 -0.53 -13.29 -5.20
CA PRO A 242 -1.04 -14.65 -5.14
C PRO A 242 -2.35 -14.75 -4.35
N LEU A 243 -2.45 -14.01 -3.24
CA LEU A 243 -3.65 -14.01 -2.40
C LEU A 243 -4.87 -13.46 -3.16
N MET A 244 -4.71 -12.35 -3.88
CA MET A 244 -5.77 -11.73 -4.67
C MET A 244 -6.15 -12.57 -5.89
N ASP A 245 -5.17 -13.16 -6.57
CA ASP A 245 -5.40 -14.04 -7.72
C ASP A 245 -6.17 -15.30 -7.33
N ARG A 246 -5.77 -15.97 -6.24
CA ARG A 246 -6.49 -17.15 -5.72
C ARG A 246 -7.93 -16.82 -5.39
N ARG A 247 -8.18 -15.68 -4.74
CA ARG A 247 -9.55 -15.23 -4.46
C ARG A 247 -10.34 -14.95 -5.73
N SER A 248 -9.71 -14.35 -6.74
CA SER A 248 -10.36 -14.05 -8.01
C SER A 248 -10.69 -15.31 -8.81
N LEU A 249 -9.79 -16.29 -8.85
CA LEU A 249 -10.02 -17.61 -9.44
C LEU A 249 -11.24 -18.32 -8.83
N GLN A 250 -11.40 -18.22 -7.51
CA GLN A 250 -12.54 -18.83 -6.80
C GLN A 250 -13.89 -18.15 -7.09
N ARG A 251 -13.89 -16.87 -7.46
CA ARG A 251 -15.12 -16.05 -7.55
C ARG A 251 -15.52 -15.67 -8.97
N ARG A 252 -14.64 -15.86 -9.94
CA ARG A 252 -14.81 -15.36 -11.32
C ARG A 252 -14.42 -16.45 -12.32
N PRO A 253 -15.38 -17.14 -12.94
CA PRO A 253 -15.10 -18.24 -13.87
C PRO A 253 -14.12 -17.87 -15.01
N GLY A 254 -14.20 -16.65 -15.54
CA GLY A 254 -13.32 -16.18 -16.62
C GLY A 254 -11.92 -15.71 -16.18
N TYR A 255 -11.56 -15.77 -14.90
CA TYR A 255 -10.32 -15.18 -14.40
C TYR A 255 -9.08 -15.97 -14.86
N ALA A 256 -9.17 -17.30 -14.98
CA ALA A 256 -8.05 -18.11 -15.47
C ALA A 256 -7.63 -17.70 -16.90
N ASP A 257 -8.60 -17.40 -17.76
CA ASP A 257 -8.36 -16.95 -19.14
C ASP A 257 -7.71 -15.57 -19.18
N TYR A 258 -8.16 -14.68 -18.30
CA TYR A 258 -7.56 -13.37 -18.10
C TYR A 258 -6.11 -13.45 -17.61
N MET A 259 -5.79 -14.37 -16.69
CA MET A 259 -4.42 -14.62 -16.23
C MET A 259 -3.46 -15.05 -17.35
N ARG A 260 -3.94 -15.80 -18.35
CA ARG A 260 -3.11 -16.27 -19.47
C ARG A 260 -2.72 -15.14 -20.45
N ARG A 261 -3.54 -14.11 -20.55
CA ARG A 261 -3.38 -13.00 -21.49
C ARG A 261 -2.86 -11.71 -20.87
N THR A 262 -2.99 -11.54 -19.55
CA THR A 262 -2.59 -10.32 -18.84
C THR A 262 -1.57 -10.64 -17.73
N PRO A 263 -0.38 -10.00 -17.74
CA PRO A 263 0.63 -10.22 -16.71
C PRO A 263 0.20 -9.64 -15.35
N ALA A 264 0.82 -10.11 -14.26
CA ALA A 264 0.42 -9.69 -12.92
C ALA A 264 0.69 -8.21 -12.63
N LEU A 265 1.90 -7.73 -12.94
CA LEU A 265 2.38 -6.38 -12.63
C LEU A 265 2.82 -5.66 -13.90
N LEU A 266 4.01 -5.97 -14.43
CA LEU A 266 4.58 -5.27 -15.59
C LEU A 266 3.94 -5.74 -16.90
N PRO A 267 3.48 -4.81 -17.77
CA PRO A 267 2.99 -5.15 -19.10
C PRO A 267 4.10 -5.83 -19.91
N ILE A 268 3.79 -6.98 -20.51
CA ILE A 268 4.68 -7.62 -21.47
C ILE A 268 4.21 -7.16 -22.85
N PHE A 269 5.04 -6.37 -23.55
CA PHE A 269 4.82 -6.09 -24.97
C PHE A 269 5.08 -7.38 -25.76
N ARG A 270 4.04 -8.19 -25.93
CA ARG A 270 4.11 -9.34 -26.84
C ARG A 270 4.09 -8.79 -28.25
N PHE A 271 5.27 -8.68 -28.89
CA PHE A 271 5.34 -8.56 -30.33
C PHE A 271 4.64 -9.78 -30.93
N ARG A 272 3.44 -9.59 -31.48
CA ARG A 272 2.78 -10.62 -32.27
C ARG A 272 3.64 -10.83 -33.52
N SER A 273 4.45 -11.89 -33.54
CA SER A 273 4.89 -12.46 -34.80
C SER A 273 3.63 -12.95 -35.52
N GLY A 274 3.27 -12.31 -36.63
CA GLY A 274 2.11 -12.73 -37.42
C GLY A 274 2.34 -14.15 -37.90
N SER A 275 1.57 -15.11 -37.40
CA SER A 275 1.46 -16.40 -38.07
C SER A 275 0.70 -16.17 -39.38
N PRO A 276 1.22 -16.63 -40.54
CA PRO A 276 0.49 -16.51 -41.80
C PRO A 276 -0.83 -17.29 -41.71
N PRO A 277 -1.90 -16.85 -42.39
CA PRO A 277 -3.14 -17.59 -42.41
C PRO A 277 -2.91 -18.98 -43.01
N ALA A 278 -3.36 -20.02 -42.30
CA ALA A 278 -3.32 -21.39 -42.79
C ALA A 278 -4.10 -21.48 -44.11
N SER A 279 -3.40 -21.81 -45.19
CA SER A 279 -4.03 -22.08 -46.48
C SER A 279 -5.00 -23.24 -46.32
N ARG A 280 -6.29 -23.00 -46.56
CA ARG A 280 -7.26 -24.08 -46.79
C ARG A 280 -6.80 -24.84 -48.03
N ARG A 281 -6.49 -26.13 -47.88
CA ARG A 281 -6.46 -27.05 -49.02
C ARG A 281 -7.78 -27.83 -49.01
N SER A 282 -8.46 -27.69 -50.15
CA SER A 282 -9.60 -28.48 -50.63
C SER A 282 -9.26 -29.96 -50.72
#